data_AF-A0A815U5X4-F1
#
_entry.id   AF-A0A815U5X4-F1
#
_cell.length_a   1.000
_cell.length_b   1.000
_cell.length_c   1.000
_cell.angle_alpha   90.00
_cell.angle_beta   90.00
_cell.angle_gamma   90.00
#
_symmetry.space_group_name_H-M   'P 1'
#
loop_
_entity.id
_entity.type
_entity.pdbx_description
1 polymer ?
#
loop_
_entity_poly.entity_id
_entity_poly.type
_entity_poly.pdbx_seq_one_letter_code
_entity_poly.pdbx_strand_id
1 'polypeptide(L)'
;MPRNIEIKARIDSNLNDLIERVRPFADGPPRQLTQSDTFFNCPTGGRLKLRVEQDSPAQLIYYERNDTASLSTPKLSTYSVATIMYRKTCFQWGFYDPQMAGSIDGTDLIPHDRAIIRAYKSKYKPPNNFSSTLFIGHIPPSCTGDDLKQIFPTATHIDLIRDIVTRESKGYAFLTGQIDRKKDYKFNGHLLLIEDVASKKLPGWKPRRCGGGLGGKKESGQLRFGGSQRSFKQPYYLNENIKQRWKYLEKQCDKKQ
;
A
#
# COMPACT_ATOMS: atom_id res chain seq x y z
N MET A 1 -16.01 -22.41 16.62
CA MET A 1 -15.69 -20.98 16.38
C MET A 1 -14.47 -20.61 17.20
N PRO A 2 -13.57 -19.76 16.69
CA PRO A 2 -12.43 -19.29 17.46
C PRO A 2 -12.89 -18.42 18.64
N ARG A 3 -12.08 -18.39 19.69
CA ARG A 3 -12.36 -17.70 20.96
C ARG A 3 -11.19 -16.80 21.33
N ASN A 4 -11.49 -15.64 21.86
CA ASN A 4 -10.51 -14.68 22.35
C ASN A 4 -10.84 -14.28 23.79
N ILE A 5 -9.83 -14.07 24.63
CA ILE A 5 -10.01 -13.51 25.98
C ILE A 5 -9.33 -12.15 25.99
N GLU A 6 -10.13 -11.10 26.19
CA GLU A 6 -9.61 -9.74 26.32
C GLU A 6 -9.30 -9.45 27.79
N ILE A 7 -8.05 -9.05 28.06
CA ILE A 7 -7.60 -8.58 29.37
C ILE A 7 -7.18 -7.13 29.20
N LYS A 8 -7.83 -6.23 29.94
CA LYS A 8 -7.43 -4.81 30.01
C LYS A 8 -6.77 -4.57 31.37
N ALA A 9 -5.51 -4.17 31.35
CA ALA A 9 -4.81 -3.69 32.52
C ALA A 9 -4.59 -2.18 32.37
N ARG A 10 -4.83 -1.45 33.45
CA ARG A 10 -4.41 -0.05 33.56
C ARG A 10 -2.96 -0.05 34.05
N ILE A 11 -2.13 0.79 33.43
CA ILE A 11 -0.75 1.00 33.88
C ILE A 11 -0.77 2.25 34.74
N ASP A 12 -0.66 2.08 36.06
CA ASP A 12 -0.62 3.18 37.02
C ASP A 12 0.81 3.68 37.27
N SER A 13 1.83 2.92 36.85
CA SER A 13 3.26 3.25 36.96
C SER A 13 3.84 3.83 35.66
N ASN A 14 5.13 4.19 35.67
CA ASN A 14 5.85 4.57 34.46
C ASN A 14 5.90 3.40 33.45
N LEU A 15 5.69 3.70 32.16
CA LEU A 15 5.75 2.73 31.07
C LEU A 15 7.15 2.10 30.93
N ASN A 16 8.21 2.87 31.16
CA ASN A 16 9.59 2.37 31.07
C ASN A 16 9.84 1.27 32.11
N ASP A 17 9.35 1.44 33.34
CA ASP A 17 9.48 0.43 34.40
C ASP A 17 8.72 -0.87 34.07
N LEU A 18 7.60 -0.76 33.35
CA LEU A 18 6.90 -1.94 32.85
C LEU A 18 7.71 -2.63 31.75
N ILE A 19 8.26 -1.87 30.81
CA ILE A 19 9.09 -2.41 29.71
C ILE A 19 10.30 -3.16 30.28
N GLU A 20 11.02 -2.58 31.26
CA GLU A 20 12.16 -3.23 31.90
C GLU A 20 11.77 -4.53 32.61
N ARG A 21 10.61 -4.56 33.28
CA ARG A 21 10.10 -5.78 33.94
C ARG A 21 9.65 -6.87 32.98
N VAL A 22 9.11 -6.50 31.81
CA VAL A 22 8.60 -7.45 30.81
C VAL A 22 9.70 -7.94 29.87
N ARG A 23 10.76 -7.16 29.64
CA ARG A 23 11.85 -7.48 28.72
C ARG A 23 12.44 -8.90 28.91
N PRO A 24 12.70 -9.40 30.15
CA PRO A 24 13.23 -10.76 30.34
C PRO A 24 12.29 -11.88 29.87
N PHE A 25 11.00 -11.59 29.75
CA PHE A 25 9.97 -12.55 29.33
C PHE A 25 9.57 -12.41 27.85
N ALA A 26 10.09 -11.41 27.14
CA ALA A 26 9.69 -11.11 25.78
C ALA A 26 10.58 -11.80 24.76
N ASP A 27 9.98 -12.35 23.71
CA ASP A 27 10.70 -13.01 22.60
C ASP A 27 11.36 -12.02 21.62
N GLY A 28 11.26 -10.72 21.87
CA GLY A 28 11.79 -9.69 20.98
C GLY A 28 11.53 -8.25 21.46
N PRO A 29 12.00 -7.26 20.69
CA PRO A 29 11.80 -5.85 21.02
C PRO A 29 10.32 -5.44 20.93
N PRO A 30 9.92 -4.38 21.64
CA PRO A 30 8.55 -3.88 21.58
C PRO A 30 8.21 -3.43 20.15
N ARG A 31 7.02 -3.83 19.67
CA ARG A 31 6.49 -3.42 18.37
C ARG A 31 5.28 -2.52 18.55
N GLN A 32 5.34 -1.32 17.98
CA GLN A 32 4.17 -0.44 17.91
C GLN A 32 3.19 -0.94 16.84
N LEU A 33 1.92 -1.09 17.19
CA LEU A 33 0.85 -1.47 16.28
C LEU A 33 -0.04 -0.26 16.00
N THR A 34 -0.07 0.19 14.75
CA THR A 34 -1.02 1.22 14.31
C THR A 34 -2.29 0.54 13.80
N GLN A 35 -3.39 0.74 14.52
CA GLN A 35 -4.68 0.10 14.21
C GLN A 35 -5.83 1.08 14.43
N SER A 36 -6.83 1.03 13.56
CA SER A 36 -8.09 1.76 13.69
C SER A 36 -9.28 0.79 13.64
N ASP A 37 -10.20 0.90 14.61
CA ASP A 37 -11.44 0.11 14.68
C ASP A 37 -12.65 1.03 14.44
N THR A 38 -13.46 0.74 13.41
CA THR A 38 -14.76 1.37 13.17
C THR A 38 -15.87 0.41 13.58
N PHE A 39 -16.77 0.83 14.47
CA PHE A 39 -17.86 -0.01 14.98
C PHE A 39 -19.15 0.24 14.21
N PHE A 40 -19.92 -0.83 13.97
CA PHE A 40 -21.21 -0.78 13.30
C PHE A 40 -22.31 -1.30 14.22
N ASN A 41 -23.52 -0.75 14.05
CA ASN A 41 -24.69 -1.30 14.71
C ASN A 41 -25.02 -2.68 14.11
N CYS A 42 -25.31 -3.66 14.96
CA CYS A 42 -25.65 -5.02 14.55
C CYS A 42 -27.06 -5.35 15.07
N PRO A 43 -28.12 -5.14 14.25
CA PRO A 43 -29.51 -5.26 14.71
C PRO A 43 -29.89 -6.66 15.20
N THR A 44 -29.20 -7.69 14.71
CA THR A 44 -29.43 -9.09 15.06
C THR A 44 -28.70 -9.54 16.33
N GLY A 45 -28.01 -8.63 17.02
CA GLY A 45 -27.23 -8.91 18.24
C GLY A 45 -25.74 -9.17 17.98
N GLY A 46 -24.95 -9.09 19.05
CA GLY A 46 -23.48 -9.13 18.99
C GLY A 46 -22.88 -7.76 18.62
N ARG A 47 -21.60 -7.76 18.21
CA ARG A 47 -20.87 -6.55 17.83
C ARG A 47 -20.13 -6.77 16.52
N LEU A 48 -20.11 -5.74 15.67
CA LEU A 48 -19.43 -5.77 14.38
C LEU A 48 -18.45 -4.60 14.30
N LYS A 49 -17.21 -4.88 13.90
CA LYS A 49 -16.20 -3.83 13.67
C LYS A 49 -15.36 -4.08 12.43
N LEU A 50 -14.97 -3.01 11.77
CA LEU A 50 -13.94 -2.99 10.73
C LEU A 50 -12.62 -2.56 11.36
N ARG A 51 -11.63 -3.44 11.30
CA ARG A 51 -10.26 -3.20 11.74
C ARG A 51 -9.37 -2.93 10.54
N VAL A 52 -8.62 -1.82 10.58
CA VAL A 52 -7.60 -1.47 9.59
C VAL A 52 -6.25 -1.37 10.31
N GLU A 53 -5.30 -2.19 9.89
CA GLU A 53 -3.90 -2.17 10.34
C GLU A 53 -3.00 -1.62 9.22
N GLN A 54 -1.85 -1.07 9.57
CA GLN A 54 -0.96 -0.38 8.63
C GLN A 54 -0.47 -1.29 7.47
N ASP A 55 -0.22 -2.57 7.74
CA ASP A 55 0.40 -3.51 6.80
C ASP A 55 -0.39 -4.83 6.64
N SER A 56 -1.65 -4.87 7.09
CA SER A 56 -2.52 -6.05 6.98
C SER A 56 -3.79 -5.72 6.18
N PRO A 57 -4.38 -6.71 5.46
CA PRO A 57 -5.72 -6.55 4.92
C PRO A 57 -6.70 -6.17 6.03
N ALA A 58 -7.64 -5.27 5.72
CA ALA A 58 -8.66 -4.89 6.70
C ALA A 58 -9.51 -6.12 7.07
N GLN A 59 -10.03 -6.15 8.29
CA GLN A 59 -10.80 -7.28 8.81
C GLN A 59 -12.16 -6.79 9.29
N LEU A 60 -13.23 -7.41 8.80
CA LEU A 60 -14.55 -7.27 9.37
C LEU A 60 -14.73 -8.38 10.42
N ILE A 61 -14.86 -7.98 11.68
CA ILE A 61 -14.88 -8.88 12.83
C ILE A 61 -16.26 -8.81 13.48
N TYR A 62 -16.99 -9.90 13.42
CA TYR A 62 -18.17 -10.13 14.25
C TYR A 62 -17.74 -10.81 15.53
N TYR A 63 -18.21 -10.34 16.68
CA TYR A 63 -17.93 -10.99 17.95
C TYR A 63 -19.09 -10.83 18.94
N GLU A 64 -19.30 -11.88 19.71
CA GLU A 64 -20.22 -11.89 20.84
C GLU A 64 -19.41 -11.85 22.12
N ARG A 65 -19.83 -10.99 23.05
CA ARG A 65 -19.17 -10.82 24.34
C ARG A 65 -20.22 -10.38 25.35
N ASN A 66 -20.26 -11.06 26.49
CA ASN A 66 -21.18 -10.71 27.57
C ASN A 66 -20.81 -9.34 28.16
N ASP A 67 -21.80 -8.45 28.25
CA ASP A 67 -21.62 -7.12 28.85
C ASP A 67 -21.58 -7.13 30.38
N THR A 68 -21.98 -8.24 31.00
CA THR A 68 -22.13 -8.40 32.45
C THR A 68 -20.80 -8.52 33.23
N ALA A 69 -19.68 -8.61 32.53
CA ALA A 69 -18.34 -8.70 33.13
C ALA A 69 -17.83 -7.30 33.56
N SER A 70 -17.43 -7.14 34.82
CA SER A 70 -16.84 -5.89 35.35
C SER A 70 -15.61 -5.45 34.53
N LEU A 71 -15.21 -4.18 34.61
CA LEU A 71 -14.03 -3.66 33.89
C LEU A 71 -12.73 -4.45 34.17
N SER A 72 -12.65 -5.15 35.31
CA SER A 72 -11.46 -5.87 35.79
C SER A 72 -11.49 -7.38 35.50
N THR A 73 -12.53 -7.91 34.85
CA THR A 73 -12.63 -9.35 34.55
C THR A 73 -12.24 -9.64 33.10
N PRO A 74 -11.46 -10.71 32.85
CA PRO A 74 -11.18 -11.16 31.49
C PRO A 74 -12.48 -11.45 30.73
N LYS A 75 -12.61 -10.90 29.52
CA LYS A 75 -13.84 -11.01 28.74
C LYS A 75 -13.67 -12.01 27.61
N LEU A 76 -14.30 -13.18 27.75
CA LEU A 76 -14.37 -14.17 26.68
C LEU A 76 -15.26 -13.65 25.55
N SER A 77 -14.77 -13.78 24.33
CA SER A 77 -15.52 -13.50 23.12
C SER A 77 -15.42 -14.67 22.15
N THR A 78 -16.55 -15.08 21.58
CA THR A 78 -16.58 -15.87 20.34
C THR A 78 -16.55 -14.90 19.17
N TYR A 79 -15.85 -15.24 18.10
CA TYR A 79 -15.73 -14.33 16.96
C TYR A 79 -15.66 -15.04 15.62
N SER A 80 -15.99 -14.28 14.58
CA SER A 80 -15.78 -14.63 13.18
C SER A 80 -15.07 -13.48 12.49
N VAL A 81 -14.07 -13.79 11.67
CA VAL A 81 -13.28 -12.81 10.93
C VAL A 81 -13.53 -13.02 9.45
N ALA A 82 -13.99 -11.97 8.78
CA ALA A 82 -13.98 -11.87 7.34
C ALA A 82 -12.87 -10.91 6.92
N THR A 83 -11.85 -11.44 6.25
CA THR A 83 -10.79 -10.61 5.66
C THR A 83 -11.33 -9.84 4.48
N ILE A 84 -11.25 -8.51 4.55
CA ILE A 84 -11.48 -7.64 3.41
C ILE A 84 -10.22 -7.70 2.55
N MET A 85 -10.30 -8.53 1.51
CA MET A 85 -9.22 -8.74 0.54
C MET A 85 -8.84 -7.48 -0.24
N TYR A 86 -9.64 -6.42 -0.16
CA TYR A 86 -9.45 -5.23 -0.97
C TYR A 86 -8.31 -4.35 -0.43
N ARG A 87 -7.25 -4.21 -1.22
CA ARG A 87 -6.16 -3.24 -0.97
C ARG A 87 -6.20 -2.13 -2.02
N LYS A 88 -5.86 -0.91 -1.60
CA LYS A 88 -6.04 0.31 -2.40
C LYS A 88 -4.96 0.52 -3.46
N THR A 89 -3.77 -0.06 -3.27
CA THR A 89 -2.64 0.15 -4.19
C THR A 89 -1.92 -1.15 -4.52
N CYS A 90 -1.27 -1.21 -5.67
CA CYS A 90 -0.38 -2.30 -6.06
C CYS A 90 0.74 -2.52 -5.01
N PHE A 91 1.20 -1.46 -4.35
CA PHE A 91 2.20 -1.55 -3.27
C PHE A 91 1.67 -2.27 -2.04
N GLN A 92 0.41 -2.06 -1.66
CA GLN A 92 -0.22 -2.86 -0.60
C GLN A 92 -0.48 -4.30 -1.05
N TRP A 93 -0.81 -4.51 -2.33
CA TRP A 93 -0.91 -5.85 -2.92
C TRP A 93 0.42 -6.60 -2.97
N GLY A 94 1.54 -5.88 -3.04
CA GLY A 94 2.87 -6.45 -3.14
C GLY A 94 3.23 -6.92 -4.56
N PHE A 95 2.41 -6.61 -5.57
CA PHE A 95 2.65 -6.99 -6.95
C PHE A 95 1.99 -6.05 -7.96
N TYR A 96 2.37 -6.19 -9.23
CA TYR A 96 1.76 -5.48 -10.34
C TYR A 96 1.24 -6.46 -11.40
N ASP A 97 -0.04 -6.34 -11.72
CA ASP A 97 -0.69 -7.02 -12.84
C ASP A 97 -1.29 -5.97 -13.79
N PRO A 98 -0.94 -5.96 -15.09
CA PRO A 98 -1.43 -4.96 -16.02
C PRO A 98 -2.95 -4.89 -16.12
N GLN A 99 -3.64 -6.03 -16.04
CA GLN A 99 -5.10 -6.08 -16.08
C GLN A 99 -5.69 -5.40 -14.85
N MET A 100 -5.22 -5.80 -13.67
CA MET A 100 -5.67 -5.24 -12.42
C MET A 100 -5.45 -3.73 -12.38
N ALA A 101 -4.28 -3.24 -12.79
CA ALA A 101 -3.98 -1.81 -12.91
C ALA A 101 -4.79 -1.11 -14.01
N GLY A 102 -5.35 -1.83 -14.98
CA GLY A 102 -6.26 -1.28 -15.98
C GLY A 102 -7.68 -1.03 -15.45
N SER A 103 -8.06 -1.73 -14.39
CA SER A 103 -9.40 -1.67 -13.79
C SER A 103 -9.45 -0.69 -12.62
N ILE A 104 -10.52 0.09 -12.53
CA ILE A 104 -10.70 1.08 -11.45
C ILE A 104 -10.73 0.45 -10.07
N ASP A 105 -11.21 -0.78 -9.94
CA ASP A 105 -11.34 -1.52 -8.68
C ASP A 105 -10.52 -2.82 -8.67
N GLY A 106 -9.75 -3.08 -9.73
CA GLY A 106 -8.89 -4.24 -9.85
C GLY A 106 -9.63 -5.55 -10.13
N THR A 107 -10.90 -5.50 -10.54
CA THR A 107 -11.74 -6.70 -10.69
C THR A 107 -11.84 -7.25 -12.11
N ASP A 108 -11.44 -6.48 -13.12
CA ASP A 108 -11.53 -6.93 -14.50
C ASP A 108 -10.72 -8.22 -14.72
N LEU A 109 -11.34 -9.17 -15.42
CA LEU A 109 -10.73 -10.46 -15.71
C LEU A 109 -10.12 -10.54 -17.11
N ILE A 110 -10.49 -9.61 -18.01
CA ILE A 110 -10.17 -9.68 -19.44
C ILE A 110 -9.54 -8.35 -19.91
N PRO A 111 -8.43 -8.41 -20.66
CA PRO A 111 -7.83 -7.23 -21.30
C PRO A 111 -8.81 -6.49 -22.19
N HIS A 112 -9.17 -5.27 -21.77
CA HIS A 112 -10.14 -4.43 -22.47
C HIS A 112 -9.47 -3.31 -23.29
N ASP A 113 -8.17 -3.06 -23.13
CA ASP A 113 -7.44 -2.05 -23.91
C ASP A 113 -6.13 -2.59 -24.54
N ARG A 114 -5.72 -1.96 -25.65
CA ARG A 114 -4.53 -2.37 -26.42
C ARG A 114 -3.22 -2.23 -25.62
N ALA A 115 -3.14 -1.28 -24.70
CA ALA A 115 -1.97 -1.09 -23.87
C ALA A 115 -1.85 -2.18 -22.79
N ILE A 116 -2.94 -2.70 -22.23
CA ILE A 116 -2.91 -3.89 -21.34
C ILE A 116 -2.43 -5.11 -22.13
N ILE A 117 -2.96 -5.34 -23.33
CA ILE A 117 -2.53 -6.43 -24.21
C ILE A 117 -1.02 -6.31 -24.51
N ARG A 118 -0.56 -5.10 -24.84
CA ARG A 118 0.87 -4.81 -25.05
C ARG A 118 1.70 -5.09 -23.79
N ALA A 119 1.20 -4.75 -22.61
CA ALA A 119 1.90 -5.00 -21.34
C ALA A 119 2.13 -6.49 -21.10
N TYR A 120 1.13 -7.33 -21.35
CA TYR A 120 1.28 -8.79 -21.26
C TYR A 120 2.25 -9.37 -22.29
N LYS A 121 2.23 -8.85 -23.52
CA LYS A 121 3.14 -9.31 -24.59
C LYS A 121 4.57 -8.79 -24.42
N SER A 122 4.76 -7.70 -23.68
CA SER A 122 6.06 -7.07 -23.52
C SER A 122 6.99 -7.86 -22.60
N LYS A 123 8.26 -7.99 -23.02
CA LYS A 123 9.35 -8.42 -22.13
C LYS A 123 10.03 -7.17 -21.59
N TYR A 124 9.93 -6.95 -20.28
CA TYR A 124 10.60 -5.85 -19.59
C TYR A 124 11.49 -6.45 -18.51
N LYS A 125 12.76 -6.07 -18.52
CA LYS A 125 13.70 -6.34 -17.44
C LYS A 125 14.06 -4.99 -16.83
N PRO A 126 13.89 -4.81 -15.51
CA PRO A 126 14.33 -3.60 -14.85
C PRO A 126 15.87 -3.47 -14.94
N PRO A 127 16.42 -2.25 -14.82
CA PRO A 127 17.86 -2.05 -14.82
C PRO A 127 18.51 -2.83 -13.68
N ASN A 128 19.59 -3.54 -13.98
CA ASN A 128 20.44 -4.16 -12.96
C ASN A 128 21.17 -3.05 -12.18
N ASN A 129 21.45 -3.27 -10.89
CA ASN A 129 22.19 -2.35 -10.01
C ASN A 129 21.54 -0.97 -9.79
N PHE A 130 20.22 -0.88 -9.85
CA PHE A 130 19.52 0.33 -9.47
C PHE A 130 19.53 0.47 -7.94
N SER A 131 20.13 1.52 -7.37
CA SER A 131 20.22 1.72 -5.90
C SER A 131 19.05 2.53 -5.34
N SER A 132 18.45 3.41 -6.14
CA SER A 132 17.35 4.29 -5.73
C SER A 132 16.14 3.53 -5.19
N THR A 133 15.54 4.06 -4.12
CA THR A 133 14.41 3.46 -3.42
C THR A 133 13.10 4.19 -3.70
N LEU A 134 13.18 5.47 -4.03
CA LEU A 134 12.04 6.35 -4.24
C LEU A 134 11.98 6.87 -5.68
N PHE A 135 10.77 6.97 -6.20
CA PHE A 135 10.41 7.61 -7.45
C PHE A 135 9.71 8.93 -7.15
N ILE A 136 10.17 10.00 -7.77
CA ILE A 136 9.56 11.33 -7.68
C ILE A 136 9.02 11.68 -9.06
N GLY A 137 7.71 11.84 -9.19
CA GLY A 137 7.06 12.27 -10.43
C GLY A 137 6.48 13.68 -10.33
N HIS A 138 5.94 14.15 -11.45
CA HIS A 138 5.31 15.48 -11.56
C HIS A 138 6.26 16.63 -11.22
N ILE A 139 7.55 16.44 -11.47
CA ILE A 139 8.55 17.48 -11.34
C ILE A 139 8.31 18.48 -12.48
N PRO A 140 8.03 19.77 -12.19
CA PRO A 140 7.84 20.75 -13.24
C PRO A 140 9.15 20.98 -14.00
N PRO A 141 9.11 21.36 -15.30
CA PRO A 141 10.31 21.54 -16.12
C PRO A 141 11.32 22.56 -15.56
N SER A 142 10.84 23.53 -14.77
CA SER A 142 11.66 24.56 -14.13
C SER A 142 12.46 24.06 -12.92
N CYS A 143 12.18 22.86 -12.39
CA CYS A 143 12.86 22.32 -11.23
C CYS A 143 14.17 21.62 -11.63
N THR A 144 15.26 22.04 -11.01
CA THR A 144 16.61 21.53 -11.25
C THR A 144 17.02 20.43 -10.27
N GLY A 145 18.17 19.80 -10.52
CA GLY A 145 18.72 18.81 -9.60
C GLY A 145 19.09 19.40 -8.24
N ASP A 146 19.55 20.65 -8.20
CA ASP A 146 19.92 21.32 -6.95
C ASP A 146 18.68 21.72 -6.14
N ASP A 147 17.59 22.12 -6.81
CA ASP A 147 16.30 22.33 -6.15
C ASP A 147 15.81 21.04 -5.47
N LEU A 148 15.95 19.89 -6.14
CA LEU A 148 15.60 18.59 -5.53
C LEU A 148 16.48 18.26 -4.32
N LYS A 149 17.77 18.61 -4.33
CA LYS A 149 18.63 18.47 -3.15
C LYS A 149 18.16 19.35 -1.99
N GLN A 150 17.68 20.56 -2.26
CA GLN A 150 17.12 21.44 -1.23
C GLN A 150 15.80 20.90 -0.67
N ILE A 151 14.93 20.35 -1.52
CA ILE A 151 13.65 19.74 -1.10
C ILE A 151 13.89 18.45 -0.30
N PHE A 152 14.89 17.66 -0.69
CA PHE A 152 15.24 16.38 -0.08
C PHE A 152 16.69 16.38 0.45
N PRO A 153 16.98 17.14 1.51
CA PRO A 153 18.36 17.34 2.00
C PRO A 153 18.98 16.06 2.56
N THR A 154 18.16 15.11 3.00
CA THR A 154 18.58 13.80 3.53
C THR A 154 18.86 12.76 2.44
N ALA A 155 18.70 13.13 1.16
CA ALA A 155 18.95 12.23 0.05
C ALA A 155 20.45 12.02 -0.16
N THR A 156 20.88 10.76 -0.21
CA THR A 156 22.28 10.41 -0.52
C THR A 156 22.55 10.39 -2.02
N HIS A 157 21.51 10.15 -2.82
CA HIS A 157 21.61 10.13 -4.27
C HIS A 157 20.31 10.64 -4.89
N ILE A 158 20.41 11.50 -5.90
CA ILE A 158 19.30 12.03 -6.69
C ILE A 158 19.69 11.97 -8.17
N ASP A 159 18.87 11.28 -8.97
CA ASP A 159 19.03 11.16 -10.41
C ASP A 159 17.78 11.75 -11.09
N LEU A 160 17.88 13.01 -11.53
CA LEU A 160 16.84 13.69 -12.30
C LEU A 160 16.91 13.26 -13.76
N ILE A 161 15.88 12.55 -14.22
CA ILE A 161 15.89 11.97 -15.56
C ILE A 161 15.63 13.05 -16.60
N ARG A 162 16.50 13.05 -17.61
CA ARG A 162 16.49 14.01 -18.71
C ARG A 162 16.40 13.29 -20.04
N ASP A 163 15.94 14.00 -21.06
CA ASP A 163 16.10 13.56 -22.44
C ASP A 163 17.59 13.43 -22.79
N ILE A 164 17.96 12.34 -23.47
CA ILE A 164 19.36 12.08 -23.81
C ILE A 164 19.90 13.06 -24.86
N VAL A 165 19.01 13.60 -25.70
CA VAL A 165 19.34 14.56 -26.77
C VAL A 165 19.15 15.98 -26.27
N THR A 166 17.94 16.37 -25.85
CA THR A 166 17.62 17.76 -25.52
C THR A 166 18.10 18.18 -24.13
N ARG A 167 18.47 17.22 -23.26
CA ARG A 167 18.82 17.43 -21.84
C ARG A 167 17.72 18.07 -20.98
N GLU A 168 16.53 18.26 -21.54
CA GLU A 168 15.37 18.73 -20.81
C GLU A 168 14.88 17.69 -19.80
N SER A 169 14.32 18.17 -18.69
CA SER A 169 13.74 17.30 -17.66
C SER A 169 12.58 16.48 -18.23
N LYS A 170 12.58 15.16 -17.96
CA LYS A 170 11.43 14.29 -18.24
C LYS A 170 10.33 14.38 -17.16
N GLY A 171 10.51 15.24 -16.17
CA GLY A 171 9.54 15.50 -15.11
C GLY A 171 9.48 14.40 -14.03
N TYR A 172 10.53 13.59 -13.91
CA TYR A 172 10.67 12.63 -12.83
C TYR A 172 12.13 12.38 -12.46
N ALA A 173 12.35 11.98 -11.22
CA ALA A 173 13.66 11.67 -10.66
C ALA A 173 13.59 10.40 -9.82
N PHE A 174 14.76 9.85 -9.52
CA PHE A 174 14.93 8.75 -8.58
C PHE A 174 15.85 9.14 -7.45
N LEU A 175 15.51 8.71 -6.24
CA LEU A 175 16.17 9.13 -5.03
C LEU A 175 16.50 7.93 -4.13
N THR A 176 17.63 8.02 -3.45
CA THR A 176 18.00 7.16 -2.31
C THR A 176 18.03 8.01 -1.06
N GLY A 177 17.24 7.65 -0.04
CA GLY A 177 17.21 8.37 1.23
C GLY A 177 15.94 8.13 2.02
N GLN A 178 15.86 8.76 3.19
CA GLN A 178 14.67 8.81 4.02
C GLN A 178 13.89 10.10 3.77
N ILE A 179 12.56 10.00 3.76
CA ILE A 179 11.64 11.12 3.62
C ILE A 179 10.52 10.97 4.65
N ASP A 180 9.85 12.08 4.96
CA ASP A 180 8.60 12.02 5.71
C ASP A 180 7.43 11.77 4.75
N ARG A 181 6.91 10.53 4.74
CA ARG A 181 5.78 10.15 3.87
C ARG A 181 4.45 10.84 4.21
N LYS A 182 4.34 11.50 5.36
CA LYS A 182 3.14 12.25 5.74
C LYS A 182 3.16 13.69 5.21
N LYS A 183 4.32 14.16 4.74
CA LYS A 183 4.50 15.51 4.23
C LYS A 183 4.18 15.59 2.74
N ASP A 184 3.40 16.60 2.38
CA ASP A 184 3.24 17.01 0.98
C ASP A 184 4.46 17.80 0.52
N TYR A 185 5.20 17.25 -0.44
CA TYR A 185 6.34 17.93 -1.05
C TYR A 185 5.90 18.72 -2.27
N LYS A 186 6.27 20.00 -2.31
CA LYS A 186 5.88 20.94 -3.38
C LYS A 186 7.08 21.73 -3.88
N PHE A 187 7.05 22.12 -5.15
CA PHE A 187 7.97 23.08 -5.75
C PHE A 187 7.19 24.10 -6.58
N ASN A 188 7.34 25.39 -6.30
CA ASN A 188 6.58 26.48 -6.94
C ASN A 188 5.07 26.20 -7.01
N GLY A 189 4.50 25.67 -5.93
CA GLY A 189 3.07 25.31 -5.85
C GLY A 189 2.69 23.97 -6.51
N HIS A 190 3.57 23.35 -7.28
CA HIS A 190 3.34 22.02 -7.87
C HIS A 190 3.57 20.93 -6.84
N LEU A 191 2.56 20.10 -6.59
CA LEU A 191 2.67 18.92 -5.74
C LEU A 191 3.46 17.81 -6.46
N LEU A 192 4.53 17.36 -5.82
CA LEU A 192 5.35 16.26 -6.32
C LEU A 192 4.68 14.93 -5.98
N LEU A 193 4.72 13.99 -6.93
CA LEU A 193 4.33 12.61 -6.69
C LEU A 193 5.50 11.87 -6.06
N ILE A 194 5.30 11.20 -4.93
CA ILE A 194 6.34 10.37 -4.33
C ILE A 194 5.81 8.95 -4.13
N GLU A 195 6.51 7.98 -4.71
CA GLU A 195 6.21 6.56 -4.57
C GLU A 195 7.49 5.75 -4.36
N ASP A 196 7.35 4.50 -3.90
CA ASP A 196 8.45 3.56 -3.99
C ASP A 196 8.76 3.23 -5.45
N VAL A 197 10.01 2.86 -5.73
CA VAL A 197 10.40 2.38 -7.06
C VAL A 197 9.64 1.09 -7.38
N ALA A 198 8.59 1.22 -8.19
CA ALA A 198 7.68 0.14 -8.55
C ALA A 198 8.41 -1.05 -9.18
N SER A 199 9.42 -0.81 -10.02
CA SER A 199 10.21 -1.88 -10.65
C SER A 199 11.03 -2.72 -9.66
N LYS A 200 11.24 -2.23 -8.43
CA LYS A 200 11.88 -2.98 -7.34
C LYS A 200 10.85 -3.64 -6.43
N LYS A 201 9.77 -2.93 -6.09
CA LYS A 201 8.78 -3.37 -5.11
C LYS A 201 7.69 -4.27 -5.67
N LEU A 202 7.41 -4.18 -6.97
CA LEU A 202 6.26 -4.83 -7.59
C LEU A 202 6.73 -5.87 -8.62
N PRO A 203 6.80 -7.16 -8.25
CA PRO A 203 6.90 -8.25 -9.21
C PRO A 203 5.85 -8.09 -10.31
N GLY A 204 6.26 -8.30 -11.57
CA GLY A 204 5.39 -8.12 -12.73
C GLY A 204 5.32 -6.69 -13.29
N TRP A 205 5.99 -5.71 -12.67
CA TRP A 205 6.00 -4.31 -13.11
C TRP A 205 6.25 -4.14 -14.62
N LYS A 206 5.44 -3.29 -15.26
CA LYS A 206 5.62 -2.83 -16.63
C LYS A 206 5.57 -1.31 -16.68
N PRO A 207 6.58 -0.61 -17.24
CA PRO A 207 6.52 0.84 -17.37
C PRO A 207 5.49 1.27 -18.43
N ARG A 208 5.13 2.56 -18.43
CA ARG A 208 4.14 3.14 -19.35
C ARG A 208 4.41 2.81 -20.83
N ARG A 209 5.67 2.91 -21.28
CA ARG A 209 6.11 2.59 -22.66
C ARG A 209 5.81 1.15 -23.09
N CYS A 210 5.70 0.23 -22.13
CA CYS A 210 5.33 -1.16 -22.37
C CYS A 210 3.82 -1.40 -22.28
N GLY A 211 3.01 -0.38 -21.99
CA GLY A 211 1.56 -0.52 -21.81
C GLY A 211 1.07 -0.54 -20.36
N GLY A 212 1.99 -0.62 -19.40
CA GLY A 212 1.68 -0.59 -17.96
C GLY A 212 1.70 0.83 -17.37
N GLY A 213 2.37 0.97 -16.22
CA GLY A 213 2.45 2.20 -15.43
C GLY A 213 1.35 2.33 -14.38
N LEU A 214 1.40 3.41 -13.61
CA LEU A 214 0.37 3.80 -12.64
C LEU A 214 -0.11 5.22 -12.93
N GLY A 215 -1.33 5.54 -12.52
CA GLY A 215 -1.93 6.86 -12.74
C GLY A 215 -2.15 7.19 -14.21
N GLY A 216 -2.06 8.48 -14.54
CA GLY A 216 -2.32 9.01 -15.87
C GLY A 216 -3.63 9.81 -15.94
N LYS A 217 -3.98 10.19 -17.15
CA LYS A 217 -5.13 11.03 -17.48
C LYS A 217 -6.11 10.23 -18.36
N LYS A 218 -7.41 10.43 -18.19
CA LYS A 218 -8.41 9.70 -18.99
C LYS A 218 -8.28 10.07 -20.47
N GLU A 219 -7.95 11.33 -20.71
CA GLU A 219 -7.79 11.97 -22.01
C GLU A 219 -6.60 11.39 -22.79
N SER A 220 -5.60 10.82 -22.11
CA SER A 220 -4.41 10.26 -22.77
C SER A 220 -4.58 8.81 -23.22
N GLY A 221 -5.77 8.20 -23.04
CA GLY A 221 -6.07 6.83 -23.46
C GLY A 221 -5.29 5.72 -22.74
N GLN A 222 -4.54 6.06 -21.69
CA GLN A 222 -3.72 5.12 -20.91
C GLN A 222 -3.77 5.44 -19.42
N LEU A 223 -4.98 5.35 -18.85
CA LEU A 223 -5.20 5.50 -17.42
C LEU A 223 -4.95 4.17 -16.70
N ARG A 224 -4.23 4.22 -15.58
CA ARG A 224 -3.95 3.07 -14.71
C ARG A 224 -4.24 3.40 -13.26
N PHE A 225 -4.67 2.40 -12.51
CA PHE A 225 -5.04 2.46 -11.11
C PHE A 225 -4.06 1.65 -10.25
N GLY A 226 -4.25 1.71 -8.93
CA GLY A 226 -3.37 1.06 -7.95
C GLY A 226 -2.13 1.87 -7.58
N GLY A 227 -2.00 3.11 -8.06
CA GLY A 227 -1.00 4.08 -7.58
C GLY A 227 -1.57 4.99 -6.48
N SER A 228 -0.73 5.84 -5.89
CA SER A 228 -1.15 6.78 -4.84
C SER A 228 -2.20 7.80 -5.33
N GLN A 229 -2.01 8.38 -6.53
CA GLN A 229 -2.94 9.37 -7.11
C GLN A 229 -4.22 8.76 -7.70
N ARG A 230 -4.14 7.49 -8.10
CA ARG A 230 -5.25 6.73 -8.68
C ARG A 230 -5.32 5.40 -7.97
N SER A 231 -5.63 5.43 -6.68
CA SER A 231 -5.85 4.20 -5.93
C SER A 231 -7.01 3.44 -6.57
N PHE A 232 -7.04 2.13 -6.36
CA PHE A 232 -8.24 1.37 -6.65
C PHE A 232 -9.44 2.01 -5.91
N LYS A 233 -10.64 1.81 -6.44
CA LYS A 233 -11.91 2.01 -5.72
C LYS A 233 -12.40 0.67 -5.18
N GLN A 234 -13.12 0.73 -4.07
CA GLN A 234 -13.74 -0.47 -3.52
C GLN A 234 -14.75 -1.03 -4.54
N PRO A 235 -14.64 -2.31 -4.92
CA PRO A 235 -15.59 -2.92 -5.84
C PRO A 235 -16.96 -3.08 -5.17
N TYR A 236 -18.01 -2.82 -5.95
CA TYR A 236 -19.39 -3.00 -5.48
C TYR A 236 -19.78 -4.48 -5.36
N TYR A 237 -19.22 -5.32 -6.23
CA TYR A 237 -19.51 -6.75 -6.28
C TYR A 237 -18.21 -7.55 -6.43
N LEU A 238 -18.07 -8.61 -5.64
CA LEU A 238 -16.91 -9.48 -5.65
C LEU A 238 -17.34 -10.93 -5.75
N ASN A 239 -17.32 -11.48 -6.96
CA ASN A 239 -17.59 -12.90 -7.18
C ASN A 239 -16.36 -13.77 -6.83
N GLU A 240 -16.60 -15.09 -6.75
CA GLU A 240 -15.56 -16.06 -6.44
C GLU A 240 -14.43 -16.08 -7.48
N ASN A 241 -14.73 -15.85 -8.76
CA ASN A 241 -13.70 -15.83 -9.82
C ASN A 241 -12.67 -14.71 -9.58
N ILE A 242 -13.12 -13.51 -9.19
CA ILE A 242 -12.25 -12.38 -8.85
C ILE A 242 -11.39 -12.73 -7.63
N LYS A 243 -12.01 -13.26 -6.57
CA LYS A 243 -11.29 -13.67 -5.35
C LYS A 243 -10.23 -14.72 -5.65
N GLN A 244 -10.57 -15.72 -6.47
CA GLN A 244 -9.65 -16.77 -6.90
C GLN A 244 -8.50 -16.20 -7.74
N ARG A 245 -8.79 -15.28 -8.66
CA ARG A 245 -7.76 -14.59 -9.45
C ARG A 245 -6.78 -13.83 -8.56
N TRP A 246 -7.26 -13.04 -7.60
CA TRP A 246 -6.38 -12.31 -6.68
C TRP A 246 -5.51 -13.26 -5.86
N LYS A 247 -6.08 -14.32 -5.29
CA LYS A 247 -5.31 -15.36 -4.57
C LYS A 247 -4.26 -16.03 -5.45
N TYR A 248 -4.58 -16.27 -6.72
CA TYR A 248 -3.63 -16.84 -7.68
C TYR A 248 -2.47 -15.87 -7.94
N LEU A 249 -2.75 -14.59 -8.17
CA LEU A 249 -1.73 -13.57 -8.43
C LEU A 249 -0.80 -13.38 -7.23
N GLU A 250 -1.34 -13.35 -6.01
CA GLU A 250 -0.54 -13.30 -4.78
C GLU A 250 0.44 -14.47 -4.69
N LYS A 251 -0.07 -15.71 -4.84
CA LYS A 251 0.77 -16.93 -4.82
C LYS A 251 1.85 -16.95 -5.90
N GLN A 252 1.60 -16.36 -7.07
CA GLN A 252 2.59 -16.29 -8.14
C GLN A 252 3.75 -15.34 -7.81
N CYS A 253 3.53 -14.38 -6.93
CA CYS A 253 4.55 -13.43 -6.51
C CYS A 253 5.46 -14.04 -5.44
N ASP A 254 4.88 -14.77 -4.48
CA ASP A 254 5.65 -15.47 -3.43
C ASP A 254 6.63 -16.50 -4.01
N LYS A 255 6.32 -17.10 -5.15
CA LYS A 255 7.21 -18.06 -5.85
C LYS A 255 8.37 -17.43 -6.61
N LYS A 256 8.33 -16.11 -6.82
CA LYS A 256 9.31 -15.37 -7.64
C LYS A 256 10.25 -14.48 -6.81
N GLN A 257 9.99 -14.35 -5.52
CA GLN A 257 10.90 -13.75 -4.54
C GLN A 257 11.84 -14.82 -4.01
#